data_AF-A0A497R652-F1
#
_entry.id   AF-A0A497R652-F1
#
_cell.length_a   1.000
_cell.length_b   1.000
_cell.length_c   1.000
_cell.angle_alpha   90.00
_cell.angle_beta   90.00
_cell.angle_gamma   90.00
#
_symmetry.space_group_name_H-M   'P 1'
#
loop_
_entity.id
_entity.type
_entity.pdbx_description
1 polymer ?
#
loop_
_entity_poly.entity_id
_entity_poly.type
_entity_poly.pdbx_seq_one_letter_code
_entity_poly.pdbx_strand_id
1 'polypeptide(L)'
;MPPRITTSEKKDKSFSKVITIRGIDKLLFEQFVSLTRSWGKNTGEIFSTILSNFLQSGGGSHIYLPALEKRLEGNLFKHLEIIEDLDELFINYEDLSSVPQGVKFYFNNIKKLIFAEDINAQVLQEYVYRIKNCLVQQPRRVKKLVFLSLLQNYPEYSTNGRELKDVTIRNVKEQTWSNFKAFCQMHNSNVGTLLNHILWEIIPEMEITQILFSKLKNSQMNTLLISSQQEVVINKADLLEIAPQHVLFHRIKKLTFQEDISSELFVERVKGIYNCSSVKFPKQFSKLLKLSRVKYYP
;
A
#
# COMPACT_ATOMS: atom_id res chain seq x y z
N MET A 1 9.36 55.47 10.99
CA MET A 1 9.67 54.08 10.60
C MET A 1 9.37 53.18 11.79
N PRO A 2 8.45 52.21 11.69
CA PRO A 2 8.23 51.26 12.78
C PRO A 2 9.38 50.22 12.79
N PRO A 3 9.76 49.69 13.96
CA PRO A 3 10.82 48.69 14.07
C PRO A 3 10.35 47.36 13.47
N ARG A 4 11.23 46.77 12.67
CA ARG A 4 11.04 45.47 12.03
C ARG A 4 11.21 44.39 13.09
N ILE A 5 10.10 43.82 13.56
CA ILE A 5 10.11 42.62 14.41
C ILE A 5 10.60 41.46 13.54
N THR A 6 11.86 41.07 13.71
CA THR A 6 12.38 39.80 13.18
C THR A 6 11.88 38.69 14.08
N THR A 7 10.74 38.09 13.72
CA THR A 7 10.35 36.77 14.21
C THR A 7 11.38 35.77 13.72
N SER A 8 12.33 35.44 14.60
CA SER A 8 13.22 34.30 14.43
C SER A 8 12.39 33.03 14.56
N GLU A 9 11.90 32.52 13.44
CA GLU A 9 11.51 31.12 13.33
C GLU A 9 12.75 30.27 13.65
N LYS A 10 12.80 29.72 14.87
CA LYS A 10 13.71 28.64 15.22
C LYS A 10 13.37 27.44 14.34
N LYS A 11 13.96 27.38 13.14
CA LYS A 11 14.10 26.12 12.40
C LYS A 11 14.95 25.20 13.27
N ASP A 12 14.36 24.16 13.81
CA ASP A 12 15.09 23.00 14.34
C ASP A 12 16.10 22.57 13.27
N LYS A 13 17.39 22.82 13.53
CA LYS A 13 18.49 22.29 12.72
C LYS A 13 18.57 20.79 13.00
N SER A 14 17.69 20.00 12.39
CA SER A 14 17.93 18.56 12.29
C SER A 14 19.12 18.39 11.35
N PHE A 15 20.30 18.11 11.89
CA PHE A 15 21.49 17.85 11.09
C PHE A 15 21.22 16.66 10.16
N SER A 16 21.48 16.86 8.87
CA SER A 16 21.38 15.82 7.85
C SER A 16 22.76 15.27 7.55
N LYS A 17 22.86 13.98 7.23
CA LYS A 17 24.14 13.33 6.99
C LYS A 17 24.10 12.35 5.83
N VAL A 18 25.29 11.95 5.41
CA VAL A 18 25.50 10.86 4.45
C VAL A 18 25.70 9.58 5.24
N ILE A 19 24.95 8.54 4.89
CA ILE A 19 25.06 7.21 5.49
C ILE A 19 25.33 6.18 4.42
N THR A 20 26.08 5.14 4.78
CA THR A 20 26.27 3.94 3.96
C THR A 20 25.71 2.75 4.72
N ILE A 21 24.90 1.94 4.04
CA ILE A 21 24.20 0.80 4.61
C ILE A 21 24.59 -0.43 3.79
N ARG A 22 25.01 -1.49 4.48
CA ARG A 22 25.43 -2.73 3.85
C ARG A 22 24.27 -3.71 3.70
N GLY A 23 24.38 -4.60 2.72
CA GLY A 23 23.45 -5.72 2.56
C GLY A 23 22.05 -5.32 2.11
N ILE A 24 21.93 -4.27 1.31
CA ILE A 24 20.65 -3.80 0.79
C ILE A 24 20.35 -4.43 -0.56
N ASP A 25 19.13 -4.91 -0.73
CA ASP A 25 18.62 -5.42 -1.99
C ASP A 25 18.68 -4.33 -3.07
N LYS A 26 19.46 -4.61 -4.10
CA LYS A 26 19.74 -3.67 -5.17
C LYS A 26 18.47 -3.20 -5.87
N LEU A 27 17.58 -4.14 -6.21
CA LEU A 27 16.37 -3.84 -6.97
C LEU A 27 15.38 -3.06 -6.12
N LEU A 28 15.19 -3.44 -4.85
CA LEU A 28 14.32 -2.68 -3.95
C LEU A 28 14.82 -1.26 -3.74
N PHE A 29 16.13 -1.09 -3.55
CA PHE A 29 16.69 0.24 -3.38
C PHE A 29 16.57 1.10 -4.65
N GLU A 30 16.80 0.52 -5.82
CA GLU A 30 16.63 1.21 -7.11
C GLU A 30 15.18 1.64 -7.35
N GLN A 31 14.21 0.77 -7.05
CA GLN A 31 12.77 1.09 -7.08
C GLN A 31 12.43 2.23 -6.12
N PHE A 32 12.90 2.15 -4.87
CA PHE A 32 12.70 3.21 -3.89
C PHE A 32 13.26 4.56 -4.36
N VAL A 33 14.48 4.58 -4.90
CA VAL A 33 15.11 5.79 -5.44
C VAL A 33 14.32 6.32 -6.65
N SER A 34 13.89 5.45 -7.55
CA SER A 34 13.06 5.79 -8.71
C SER A 34 11.75 6.48 -8.29
N LEU A 35 11.03 5.89 -7.34
CA LEU A 35 9.77 6.43 -6.82
C LEU A 35 9.97 7.79 -6.16
N THR A 36 10.96 7.93 -5.27
CA THR A 36 11.23 9.22 -4.59
C THR A 36 11.60 10.33 -5.58
N ARG A 37 12.39 10.02 -6.62
CA ARG A 37 12.72 10.97 -7.70
C ARG A 37 11.49 11.35 -8.51
N SER A 38 10.64 10.39 -8.85
CA SER A 38 9.41 10.64 -9.62
C SER A 38 8.43 11.56 -8.88
N TRP A 39 8.51 11.62 -7.55
CA TRP A 39 7.74 12.53 -6.70
C TRP A 39 8.38 13.92 -6.54
N GLY A 40 9.56 14.14 -7.13
CA GLY A 40 10.35 15.36 -6.93
C GLY A 40 10.83 15.53 -5.50
N LYS A 41 11.01 14.43 -4.76
CA LYS A 41 11.42 14.44 -3.34
C LYS A 41 12.84 13.94 -3.18
N ASN A 42 13.52 14.43 -2.14
CA ASN A 42 14.84 13.95 -1.79
C ASN A 42 14.73 12.54 -1.16
N THR A 43 15.49 11.57 -1.68
CA THR A 43 15.48 10.18 -1.19
C THR A 43 15.79 10.11 0.31
N GLY A 44 16.75 10.87 0.83
CA GLY A 44 17.12 10.86 2.25
C GLY A 44 16.03 11.41 3.18
N GLU A 45 15.25 12.38 2.71
CA GLU A 45 14.12 12.93 3.46
C GLU A 45 12.96 11.93 3.55
N ILE A 46 12.61 11.29 2.43
CA ILE A 46 11.58 10.24 2.41
C ILE A 46 12.03 9.05 3.24
N PHE A 47 13.30 8.64 3.10
CA PHE A 47 13.91 7.59 3.91
C PHE A 47 13.80 7.90 5.41
N SER A 48 14.15 9.12 5.81
CA SER A 48 14.02 9.55 7.21
C SER A 48 12.56 9.54 7.68
N THR A 49 11.62 9.90 6.81
CA THR A 49 10.19 9.88 7.15
C THR A 49 9.71 8.44 7.40
N ILE A 50 10.07 7.51 6.51
CA ILE A 50 9.75 6.09 6.64
C ILE A 50 10.28 5.52 7.96
N LEU A 51 11.57 5.76 8.25
CA LEU A 51 12.19 5.28 9.49
C LEU A 51 11.57 5.92 10.74
N SER A 52 11.28 7.21 10.71
CA SER A 52 10.62 7.89 11.83
C SER A 52 9.25 7.29 12.13
N ASN A 53 8.46 6.97 11.09
CA ASN A 53 7.15 6.37 11.29
C ASN A 53 7.25 4.92 11.78
N PHE A 54 8.16 4.14 11.22
CA PHE A 54 8.45 2.79 11.69
C PHE A 54 8.81 2.77 13.18
N LEU A 55 9.62 3.73 13.64
CA LEU A 55 9.98 3.83 15.05
C LEU A 55 8.81 4.28 15.93
N GLN A 56 7.95 5.18 15.43
CA GLN A 56 6.75 5.63 16.14
C GLN A 56 5.71 4.51 16.32
N SER A 57 5.63 3.57 15.38
CA SER A 57 4.78 2.37 15.49
C SER A 57 5.42 1.24 16.31
N GLY A 58 6.50 1.51 17.06
CA GLY A 58 7.17 0.49 17.89
C GLY A 58 7.91 -0.57 17.07
N GLY A 59 8.18 -0.32 15.80
CA GLY A 59 8.80 -1.28 14.89
C GLY A 59 7.84 -2.33 14.33
N GLY A 60 6.52 -2.14 14.49
CA GLY A 60 5.52 -2.94 13.82
C GLY A 60 5.59 -2.83 12.31
N SER A 61 5.06 -3.83 11.60
CA SER A 61 4.95 -3.88 10.12
C SER A 61 3.99 -2.83 9.54
N HIS A 62 3.51 -1.92 10.38
CA HIS A 62 2.63 -0.80 10.10
C HIS A 62 3.46 0.47 9.98
N ILE A 63 4.12 0.61 8.83
CA ILE A 63 4.62 1.91 8.44
C ILE A 63 3.43 2.72 7.96
N TYR A 64 2.71 3.27 8.91
CA TYR A 64 1.77 4.36 8.68
C TYR A 64 2.59 5.48 8.02
N LEU A 65 2.20 5.94 6.83
CA LEU A 65 2.78 7.13 6.23
C LEU A 65 1.77 8.25 6.47
N PRO A 66 1.87 9.04 7.56
CA PRO A 66 0.94 10.16 7.79
C PRO A 66 0.92 11.16 6.63
N ALA A 67 1.98 11.24 5.82
CA ALA A 67 2.03 12.08 4.63
C ALA A 67 1.24 11.51 3.43
N LEU A 68 0.97 10.21 3.41
CA LEU A 68 0.11 9.52 2.45
C LEU A 68 -1.35 9.80 2.79
N GLU A 69 -1.72 9.60 4.05
CA GLU A 69 -3.06 9.88 4.53
C GLU A 69 -3.33 11.38 4.56
N LYS A 70 -2.44 12.26 5.02
CA LYS A 70 -2.64 13.73 4.89
C LYS A 70 -2.93 14.23 3.47
N ARG A 71 -2.49 13.50 2.44
CA ARG A 71 -2.81 13.82 1.03
C ARG A 71 -4.09 13.13 0.53
N LEU A 72 -4.48 12.02 1.15
CA LEU A 72 -5.77 11.35 0.95
C LEU A 72 -6.88 11.95 1.84
N GLU A 73 -6.52 12.68 2.90
CA GLU A 73 -7.31 13.25 4.03
C GLU A 73 -8.28 14.36 3.62
N GLY A 74 -8.65 14.42 2.35
CA GLY A 74 -9.99 14.88 2.02
C GLY A 74 -11.04 13.85 2.47
N ASN A 75 -11.19 13.61 3.79
CA ASN A 75 -12.32 12.88 4.41
C ASN A 75 -12.47 11.36 4.15
N LEU A 76 -11.42 10.53 4.19
CA LEU A 76 -11.59 9.08 4.00
C LEU A 76 -12.15 8.33 5.25
N PHE A 77 -11.72 8.70 6.45
CA PHE A 77 -12.27 8.26 7.75
C PHE A 77 -11.73 9.20 8.85
N LYS A 78 -12.39 9.23 10.02
CA LYS A 78 -12.01 10.09 11.15
C LYS A 78 -10.92 9.45 12.02
N HIS A 79 -10.91 8.12 12.11
CA HIS A 79 -9.98 7.37 12.95
C HIS A 79 -9.75 5.96 12.40
N LEU A 80 -8.57 5.40 12.64
CA LEU A 80 -8.18 4.05 12.23
C LEU A 80 -7.80 3.24 13.46
N GLU A 81 -8.55 2.17 13.73
CA GLU A 81 -8.25 1.18 14.77
C GLU A 81 -7.48 0.01 14.17
N ILE A 82 -6.40 -0.41 14.83
CA ILE A 82 -5.53 -1.50 14.36
C ILE A 82 -5.76 -2.73 15.24
N ILE A 83 -6.08 -3.86 14.61
CA ILE A 83 -6.23 -5.16 15.28
C ILE A 83 -5.22 -6.11 14.66
N GLU A 84 -4.25 -6.56 15.45
CA GLU A 84 -3.11 -7.31 14.95
C GLU A 84 -2.67 -8.49 15.84
N ASP A 85 -1.88 -9.38 15.23
CA ASP A 85 -1.15 -10.46 15.90
C ASP A 85 -2.02 -11.44 16.71
N LEU A 86 -3.14 -11.85 16.13
CA LEU A 86 -4.08 -12.81 16.72
C LEU A 86 -4.07 -14.15 15.99
N ASP A 87 -4.26 -15.24 16.74
CA ASP A 87 -4.44 -16.57 16.15
C ASP A 87 -5.80 -16.71 15.46
N GLU A 88 -6.88 -16.25 16.09
CA GLU A 88 -8.23 -16.31 15.55
C GLU A 88 -9.04 -15.09 15.97
N LEU A 89 -9.84 -14.55 15.04
CA LEU A 89 -10.77 -13.46 15.30
C LEU A 89 -12.07 -13.71 14.54
N PHE A 90 -13.19 -13.67 15.27
CA PHE A 90 -14.54 -13.72 14.73
C PHE A 90 -15.19 -12.34 14.89
N ILE A 91 -15.83 -11.85 13.83
CA ILE A 91 -16.42 -10.51 13.77
C ILE A 91 -17.82 -10.58 13.19
N ASN A 92 -18.78 -9.98 13.89
CA ASN A 92 -20.15 -9.76 13.44
C ASN A 92 -20.45 -8.27 13.21
N TYR A 93 -21.69 -7.94 12.83
CA TYR A 93 -22.09 -6.56 12.57
C TYR A 93 -22.04 -5.66 13.82
N GLU A 94 -22.42 -6.19 14.99
CA GLU A 94 -22.43 -5.46 16.25
C GLU A 94 -21.00 -5.04 16.65
N ASP A 95 -20.03 -5.94 16.49
CA ASP A 95 -18.61 -5.67 16.74
C ASP A 95 -18.12 -4.46 15.91
N LEU A 96 -18.49 -4.37 14.63
CA LEU A 96 -18.09 -3.27 13.75
C LEU A 96 -18.92 -2.00 13.93
N SER A 97 -20.20 -2.10 14.29
CA SER A 97 -21.12 -0.96 14.37
C SER A 97 -21.14 -0.28 15.74
N SER A 98 -20.57 -0.91 16.76
CA SER A 98 -20.44 -0.37 18.12
C SER A 98 -19.49 0.83 18.25
N VAL A 99 -18.65 1.09 17.23
CA VAL A 99 -17.70 2.22 17.24
C VAL A 99 -18.32 3.51 16.67
N PRO A 100 -17.78 4.69 17.05
CA PRO A 100 -18.24 5.96 16.50
C PRO A 100 -18.18 6.03 14.96
N GLN A 101 -19.12 6.77 14.35
CA GLN A 101 -19.16 6.94 12.91
C GLN A 101 -17.85 7.56 12.36
N GLY A 102 -17.28 6.88 11.37
CA GLY A 102 -16.03 7.27 10.72
C GLY A 102 -14.79 6.62 11.33
N VAL A 103 -14.93 5.72 12.31
CA VAL A 103 -13.87 4.77 12.67
C VAL A 103 -13.81 3.66 11.62
N LYS A 104 -12.61 3.31 11.19
CA LYS A 104 -12.37 2.10 10.38
C LYS A 104 -11.37 1.18 11.05
N PHE A 105 -11.47 -0.11 10.75
CA PHE A 105 -10.60 -1.15 11.25
C PHE A 105 -9.58 -1.58 10.21
N TYR A 106 -8.36 -1.78 10.68
CA TYR A 106 -7.28 -2.38 9.94
C TYR A 106 -6.87 -3.68 10.63
N PHE A 107 -7.13 -4.79 9.95
CA PHE A 107 -6.79 -6.12 10.43
C PHE A 107 -5.44 -6.52 9.88
N ASN A 108 -4.52 -6.95 10.74
CA ASN A 108 -3.19 -7.38 10.32
C ASN A 108 -2.73 -8.66 10.99
N ASN A 109 -2.07 -9.53 10.23
CA ASN A 109 -1.39 -10.71 10.77
C ASN A 109 -2.30 -11.59 11.65
N ILE A 110 -3.56 -11.76 11.24
CA ILE A 110 -4.52 -12.63 11.93
C ILE A 110 -4.52 -13.99 11.23
N LYS A 111 -4.08 -15.05 11.92
CA LYS A 111 -3.94 -16.39 11.31
C LYS A 111 -5.27 -16.96 10.84
N LYS A 112 -6.40 -16.54 11.42
CA LYS A 112 -7.75 -16.89 10.98
C LYS A 112 -8.74 -15.78 11.30
N LEU A 113 -9.17 -15.03 10.27
CA LEU A 113 -10.17 -13.97 10.40
C LEU A 113 -11.50 -14.43 9.77
N ILE A 114 -12.57 -14.38 10.56
CA ILE A 114 -13.90 -14.85 10.17
C ILE A 114 -14.91 -13.71 10.31
N PHE A 115 -15.57 -13.35 9.22
CA PHE A 115 -16.74 -12.48 9.25
C PHE A 115 -18.01 -13.32 9.29
N ALA A 116 -18.93 -12.96 10.18
CA ALA A 116 -20.24 -13.59 10.31
C ALA A 116 -21.15 -13.33 9.09
N GLU A 117 -22.25 -14.08 8.98
CA GLU A 117 -23.15 -14.03 7.81
C GLU A 117 -23.96 -12.73 7.70
N ASP A 118 -24.05 -11.96 8.78
CA ASP A 118 -24.66 -10.63 8.84
C ASP A 118 -23.79 -9.54 8.19
N ILE A 119 -22.50 -9.82 7.96
CA ILE A 119 -21.59 -8.92 7.27
C ILE A 119 -21.80 -8.97 5.75
N ASN A 120 -22.13 -7.81 5.18
CA ASN A 120 -22.29 -7.62 3.74
C ASN A 120 -21.25 -6.63 3.18
N ALA A 121 -21.28 -6.41 1.86
CA ALA A 121 -20.32 -5.55 1.18
C ALA A 121 -20.34 -4.09 1.67
N GLN A 122 -21.52 -3.56 2.02
CA GLN A 122 -21.66 -2.18 2.51
C GLN A 122 -21.01 -2.03 3.88
N VAL A 123 -21.28 -2.96 4.80
CA VAL A 123 -20.68 -2.96 6.14
C VAL A 123 -19.16 -3.03 6.06
N LEU A 124 -18.60 -3.91 5.22
CA LEU A 124 -17.15 -3.98 5.05
C LEU A 124 -16.56 -2.70 4.46
N GLN A 125 -17.19 -2.11 3.45
CA GLN A 125 -16.69 -0.86 2.87
C GLN A 125 -16.80 0.33 3.85
N GLU A 126 -17.80 0.32 4.72
CA GLU A 126 -18.00 1.35 5.73
C GLU A 126 -16.95 1.25 6.84
N TYR A 127 -16.80 0.07 7.46
CA TYR A 127 -16.02 -0.10 8.68
C TYR A 127 -14.64 -0.71 8.47
N VAL A 128 -14.37 -1.38 7.36
CA VAL A 128 -13.06 -2.03 7.14
C VAL A 128 -12.23 -1.18 6.19
N TYR A 129 -11.08 -0.73 6.68
CA TYR A 129 -10.09 -0.05 5.85
C TYR A 129 -9.31 -1.08 5.02
N ARG A 130 -8.75 -2.10 5.68
CA ARG A 130 -7.87 -3.07 5.04
C ARG A 130 -7.71 -4.33 5.90
N ILE A 131 -7.40 -5.44 5.23
CA ILE A 131 -7.09 -6.74 5.81
C ILE A 131 -5.75 -7.17 5.21
N LYS A 132 -4.71 -7.26 6.05
CA LYS A 132 -3.34 -7.53 5.61
C LYS A 132 -2.79 -8.78 6.27
N ASN A 133 -2.17 -9.65 5.49
CA ASN A 133 -1.53 -10.87 5.98
C ASN A 133 -2.48 -11.73 6.86
N CYS A 134 -3.77 -11.74 6.54
CA CYS A 134 -4.76 -12.55 7.25
C CYS A 134 -5.24 -13.70 6.37
N LEU A 135 -5.51 -14.85 6.99
CA LEU A 135 -6.25 -15.92 6.35
C LEU A 135 -7.75 -15.67 6.57
N VAL A 136 -8.42 -15.20 5.52
CA VAL A 136 -9.85 -14.87 5.57
C VAL A 136 -10.57 -15.51 4.39
N GLN A 137 -11.71 -16.13 4.68
CA GLN A 137 -12.62 -16.64 3.65
C GLN A 137 -13.55 -15.52 3.19
N GLN A 138 -13.84 -15.46 1.90
CA GLN A 138 -14.77 -14.48 1.36
C GLN A 138 -16.16 -14.67 1.99
N PRO A 139 -16.75 -13.63 2.63
CA PRO A 139 -18.09 -13.74 3.16
C PRO A 139 -19.11 -13.93 2.04
N ARG A 140 -20.12 -14.79 2.26
CA ARG A 140 -21.11 -15.19 1.23
C ARG A 140 -21.83 -14.02 0.57
N ARG A 141 -22.09 -12.96 1.34
CA ARG A 141 -22.83 -11.75 0.90
C ARG A 141 -21.93 -10.64 0.38
N VAL A 142 -20.64 -10.91 0.22
CA VAL A 142 -19.66 -9.94 -0.28
C VAL A 142 -19.19 -10.40 -1.65
N LYS A 143 -19.25 -9.50 -2.62
CA LYS A 143 -18.80 -9.78 -3.98
C LYS A 143 -17.28 -9.83 -4.05
N LYS A 144 -16.78 -10.64 -4.97
CA LYS A 144 -15.37 -10.98 -5.09
C LYS A 144 -14.45 -9.77 -5.21
N LEU A 145 -14.74 -8.83 -6.12
CA LEU A 145 -13.86 -7.68 -6.34
C LEU A 145 -13.86 -6.71 -5.15
N VAL A 146 -14.99 -6.55 -4.46
CA VAL A 146 -15.07 -5.78 -3.22
C VAL A 146 -14.22 -6.43 -2.13
N PHE A 147 -14.38 -7.75 -1.94
CA PHE A 147 -13.60 -8.49 -0.97
C PHE A 147 -12.09 -8.41 -1.25
N LEU A 148 -11.68 -8.71 -2.49
CA LEU A 148 -10.28 -8.63 -2.90
C LEU A 148 -9.69 -7.22 -2.78
N SER A 149 -10.52 -6.17 -2.83
CA SER A 149 -10.04 -4.80 -2.65
C SER A 149 -9.64 -4.45 -1.22
N LEU A 150 -10.12 -5.23 -0.25
CA LEU A 150 -9.76 -5.09 1.17
C LEU A 150 -8.51 -5.89 1.50
N LEU A 151 -8.15 -6.90 0.70
CA LEU A 151 -7.05 -7.81 0.97
C LEU A 151 -5.71 -7.28 0.45
N GLN A 152 -4.68 -7.36 1.30
CA GLN A 152 -3.28 -7.20 0.91
C GLN A 152 -2.42 -8.26 1.56
N ASN A 153 -2.09 -9.31 0.82
CA ASN A 153 -1.20 -10.36 1.31
C ASN A 153 0.11 -10.29 0.54
N TYR A 154 1.15 -9.80 1.19
CA TYR A 154 2.49 -9.81 0.60
C TYR A 154 3.18 -11.10 1.02
N PRO A 155 3.88 -11.79 0.10
CA PRO A 155 4.74 -12.87 0.53
C PRO A 155 5.83 -12.30 1.44
N GLU A 156 6.25 -13.09 2.42
CA GLU A 156 7.37 -12.74 3.28
C GLU A 156 8.58 -12.37 2.42
N TYR A 157 9.23 -11.27 2.79
CA TYR A 157 10.43 -10.85 2.12
C TYR A 157 11.57 -11.84 2.40
N SER A 158 12.25 -12.26 1.34
CA SER A 158 13.46 -13.08 1.43
C SER A 158 14.55 -12.50 0.53
N THR A 159 15.77 -12.45 1.07
CA THR A 159 17.00 -12.08 0.35
C THR A 159 17.56 -13.23 -0.49
N ASN A 160 17.03 -14.45 -0.37
CA ASN A 160 17.55 -15.62 -1.08
C ASN A 160 17.48 -15.41 -2.60
N GLY A 161 18.65 -15.53 -3.26
CA GLY A 161 18.78 -15.33 -4.70
C GLY A 161 18.73 -13.87 -5.17
N ARG A 162 18.79 -12.89 -4.25
CA ARG A 162 18.80 -11.46 -4.58
C ARG A 162 20.21 -10.88 -4.53
N GLU A 163 20.48 -9.90 -5.40
CA GLU A 163 21.75 -9.15 -5.40
C GLU A 163 21.73 -8.11 -4.27
N LEU A 164 22.64 -8.26 -3.31
CA LEU A 164 22.83 -7.32 -2.20
C LEU A 164 24.00 -6.38 -2.49
N LYS A 165 23.85 -5.10 -2.17
CA LYS A 165 24.89 -4.08 -2.33
C LYS A 165 24.98 -3.13 -1.14
N ASP A 166 26.12 -2.46 -1.04
CA ASP A 166 26.28 -1.31 -0.15
C ASP A 166 25.65 -0.08 -0.82
N VAL A 167 24.75 0.60 -0.12
CA VAL A 167 24.05 1.78 -0.63
C VAL A 167 24.40 3.00 0.19
N THR A 168 24.61 4.13 -0.48
CA THR A 168 24.85 5.41 0.19
C THR A 168 23.65 6.33 -0.01
N ILE A 169 23.09 6.81 1.10
CA ILE A 169 21.96 7.74 1.12
C ILE A 169 22.44 9.07 1.71
N ARG A 170 22.22 10.15 0.97
CA ARG A 170 22.54 11.52 1.40
C ARG A 170 21.32 12.17 2.03
N ASN A 171 21.53 13.20 2.84
CA ASN A 171 20.48 14.02 3.46
C ASN A 171 19.54 13.23 4.39
N VAL A 172 20.07 12.22 5.09
CA VAL A 172 19.31 11.48 6.11
C VAL A 172 19.36 12.24 7.42
N LYS A 173 18.22 12.40 8.11
CA LYS A 173 18.15 13.03 9.43
C LYS A 173 18.95 12.21 10.44
N GLU A 174 19.92 12.84 11.09
CA GLU A 174 20.84 12.15 11.99
C GLU A 174 20.13 11.48 13.16
N GLN A 175 19.22 12.20 13.83
CA GLN A 175 18.50 11.67 14.97
C GLN A 175 17.68 10.42 14.61
N THR A 176 16.94 10.47 13.49
CA THR A 176 16.16 9.32 13.02
C THR A 176 17.06 8.11 12.75
N TRP A 177 18.19 8.31 12.07
CA TRP A 177 19.12 7.22 11.79
C TRP A 177 19.74 6.63 13.06
N SER A 178 20.13 7.48 14.01
CA SER A 178 20.68 7.03 15.29
C SER A 178 19.65 6.21 16.09
N ASN A 179 18.40 6.68 16.17
CA ASN A 179 17.31 5.95 16.81
C ASN A 179 17.05 4.61 16.13
N PHE A 180 17.06 4.56 14.79
CA PHE A 180 16.87 3.32 14.04
C PHE A 180 17.97 2.30 14.32
N LYS A 181 19.25 2.74 14.36
CA LYS A 181 20.35 1.83 14.74
C LYS A 181 20.22 1.33 16.18
N ALA A 182 19.82 2.18 17.12
CA ALA A 182 19.60 1.78 18.51
C ALA A 182 18.47 0.74 18.61
N PHE A 183 17.38 0.93 17.86
CA PHE A 183 16.31 -0.06 17.72
C PHE A 183 16.84 -1.39 17.19
N CYS A 184 17.61 -1.39 16.10
CA CYS A 184 18.22 -2.61 15.56
C CYS A 184 19.10 -3.32 16.61
N GLN A 185 19.90 -2.57 17.37
CA GLN A 185 20.75 -3.13 18.42
C GLN A 185 19.93 -3.76 19.55
N MET A 186 18.89 -3.06 20.01
CA MET A 186 18.00 -3.53 21.08
C MET A 186 17.29 -4.83 20.71
N HIS A 187 16.91 -5.00 19.44
CA HIS A 187 16.23 -6.18 18.93
C HIS A 187 17.16 -7.20 18.24
N ASN A 188 18.49 -7.06 18.39
CA ASN A 188 19.49 -7.92 17.74
C ASN A 188 19.24 -8.12 16.23
N SER A 189 18.75 -7.09 15.56
CA SER A 189 18.39 -7.09 14.14
C SER A 189 19.53 -6.54 13.27
N ASN A 190 19.79 -7.17 12.13
CA ASN A 190 20.70 -6.62 11.13
C ASN A 190 20.05 -5.41 10.43
N VAL A 191 20.75 -4.27 10.42
CA VAL A 191 20.27 -3.01 9.81
C VAL A 191 19.87 -3.17 8.35
N GLY A 192 20.69 -3.88 7.57
CA GLY A 192 20.44 -4.09 6.14
C GLY A 192 19.21 -4.95 5.91
N THR A 193 19.12 -6.07 6.62
CA THR A 193 17.97 -6.98 6.56
C THR A 193 16.68 -6.29 6.95
N LEU A 194 16.63 -5.62 8.11
CA LEU A 194 15.43 -4.91 8.56
C LEU A 194 15.03 -3.81 7.58
N LEU A 195 16.00 -3.10 7.01
CA LEU A 195 15.70 -2.08 6.02
C LEU A 195 15.11 -2.68 4.73
N ASN A 196 15.59 -3.84 4.28
CA ASN A 196 15.00 -4.52 3.13
C ASN A 196 13.53 -4.91 3.40
N HIS A 197 13.20 -5.38 4.62
CA HIS A 197 11.82 -5.62 5.02
C HIS A 197 10.98 -4.33 4.98
N ILE A 198 11.50 -3.25 5.57
CA ILE A 198 10.83 -1.93 5.55
C ILE A 198 10.56 -1.46 4.11
N LEU A 199 11.56 -1.56 3.22
CA LEU A 199 11.43 -1.16 1.82
C LEU A 199 10.45 -2.07 1.06
N TRP A 200 10.50 -3.37 1.29
CA TRP A 200 9.57 -4.35 0.70
C TRP A 200 8.11 -4.01 1.01
N GLU A 201 7.83 -3.63 2.26
CA GLU A 201 6.50 -3.27 2.72
C GLU A 201 6.03 -1.91 2.18
N ILE A 202 6.93 -0.92 2.07
CA ILE A 202 6.54 0.46 1.77
C ILE A 202 6.45 0.78 0.28
N ILE A 203 7.29 0.14 -0.55
CA ILE A 203 7.33 0.40 -2.00
C ILE A 203 5.97 0.16 -2.67
N PRO A 204 5.22 -0.93 -2.40
CA PRO A 204 3.87 -1.11 -2.94
C PRO A 204 2.94 0.08 -2.65
N GLU A 205 2.94 0.59 -1.42
CA GLU A 205 2.09 1.71 -1.01
C GLU A 205 2.51 3.02 -1.69
N MET A 206 3.82 3.21 -1.90
CA MET A 206 4.34 4.31 -2.70
C MET A 206 3.90 4.21 -4.17
N GLU A 207 3.95 3.02 -4.79
CA GLU A 207 3.49 2.83 -6.16
C GLU A 207 2.00 3.14 -6.31
N ILE A 208 1.16 2.59 -5.42
CA ILE A 208 -0.29 2.85 -5.38
C ILE A 208 -0.54 4.35 -5.27
N THR A 209 0.12 5.02 -4.33
CA THR A 209 0.05 6.46 -4.13
C THR A 209 0.37 7.21 -5.41
N GLN A 210 1.46 6.86 -6.08
CA GLN A 210 1.83 7.49 -7.33
C GLN A 210 0.76 7.29 -8.40
N ILE A 211 0.22 6.08 -8.52
CA ILE A 211 -0.84 5.74 -9.48
C ILE A 211 -2.07 6.64 -9.24
N LEU A 212 -2.52 6.72 -7.99
CA LEU A 212 -3.70 7.50 -7.60
C LEU A 212 -3.48 9.01 -7.83
N PHE A 213 -2.37 9.58 -7.34
CA PHE A 213 -2.13 11.03 -7.40
C PHE A 213 -1.73 11.56 -8.78
N SER A 214 -0.92 10.81 -9.53
CA SER A 214 -0.36 11.33 -10.79
C SER A 214 -1.23 11.04 -12.01
N LYS A 215 -1.97 9.92 -12.00
CA LYS A 215 -2.65 9.39 -13.20
C LYS A 215 -4.17 9.41 -13.11
N LEU A 216 -4.77 9.46 -11.92
CA LEU A 216 -6.22 9.49 -11.75
C LEU A 216 -6.77 10.89 -11.41
N LYS A 217 -6.01 11.96 -11.74
CA LYS A 217 -6.40 13.37 -11.53
C LYS A 217 -7.90 13.55 -11.82
N ASN A 218 -8.65 13.96 -10.79
CA ASN A 218 -10.09 14.27 -10.78
C ASN A 218 -11.08 13.10 -10.76
N SER A 219 -10.65 11.85 -10.58
CA SER A 219 -11.56 10.71 -10.30
C SER A 219 -11.34 10.14 -8.90
N GLN A 220 -11.49 11.00 -7.89
CA GLN A 220 -11.37 10.59 -6.50
C GLN A 220 -12.58 9.71 -6.10
N MET A 221 -12.29 8.63 -5.36
CA MET A 221 -13.19 7.86 -4.48
C MET A 221 -13.97 6.65 -5.02
N ASN A 222 -14.12 6.42 -6.34
CA ASN A 222 -14.91 5.27 -6.81
C ASN A 222 -14.13 4.22 -7.63
N THR A 223 -12.92 3.88 -7.16
CA THR A 223 -12.09 2.82 -7.76
C THR A 223 -11.67 1.82 -6.71
N LEU A 224 -12.01 0.55 -6.92
CA LEU A 224 -11.50 -0.57 -6.14
C LEU A 224 -10.07 -0.89 -6.57
N LEU A 225 -9.15 -0.92 -5.61
CA LEU A 225 -7.78 -1.36 -5.82
C LEU A 225 -7.67 -2.83 -5.45
N ILE A 226 -7.40 -3.69 -6.43
CA ILE A 226 -7.10 -5.11 -6.19
C ILE A 226 -5.60 -5.29 -6.32
N SER A 227 -4.96 -5.72 -5.22
CA SER A 227 -3.51 -5.83 -5.19
C SER A 227 -2.97 -7.09 -4.52
N SER A 228 -1.73 -7.44 -4.86
CA SER A 228 -0.93 -8.45 -4.16
C SER A 228 -1.56 -9.84 -4.13
N GLN A 229 -2.26 -10.19 -5.19
CA GLN A 229 -2.88 -11.50 -5.36
C GLN A 229 -1.97 -12.44 -6.16
N GLN A 230 -1.96 -13.73 -5.81
CA GLN A 230 -1.24 -14.74 -6.60
C GLN A 230 -1.90 -14.91 -7.97
N GLU A 231 -3.21 -15.12 -7.98
CA GLU A 231 -3.98 -15.30 -9.20
C GLU A 231 -5.35 -14.64 -9.08
N VAL A 232 -5.76 -13.92 -10.12
CA VAL A 232 -7.09 -13.34 -10.23
C VAL A 232 -7.60 -13.61 -11.64
N VAL A 233 -8.76 -14.27 -11.71
CA VAL A 233 -9.53 -14.43 -12.96
C VAL A 233 -10.68 -13.44 -12.90
N ILE A 234 -10.97 -12.71 -13.96
CA ILE A 234 -12.03 -11.70 -14.05
C ILE A 234 -12.96 -12.09 -15.18
N ASN A 235 -14.26 -12.10 -14.92
CA ASN A 235 -15.30 -12.31 -15.92
C ASN A 235 -16.20 -11.08 -16.08
N LYS A 236 -17.19 -11.16 -16.97
CA LYS A 236 -18.13 -10.06 -17.20
C LYS A 236 -18.94 -9.72 -15.95
N ALA A 237 -19.40 -10.73 -15.21
CA ALA A 237 -20.21 -10.53 -14.01
C ALA A 237 -19.44 -9.76 -12.93
N ASP A 238 -18.18 -10.13 -12.68
CA ASP A 238 -17.29 -9.47 -11.73
C ASP A 238 -17.21 -7.95 -11.97
N LEU A 239 -17.09 -7.53 -13.24
CA LEU A 239 -16.99 -6.11 -13.61
C LEU A 239 -18.33 -5.36 -13.56
N LEU A 240 -19.45 -6.05 -13.81
CA LEU A 240 -20.78 -5.44 -13.72
C LEU A 240 -21.23 -5.25 -12.27
N GLU A 241 -20.87 -6.18 -11.38
CA GLU A 241 -21.26 -6.15 -9.97
C GLU A 241 -20.68 -4.97 -9.20
N ILE A 242 -19.54 -4.43 -9.66
CA ILE A 242 -18.91 -3.28 -9.02
C ILE A 242 -19.42 -1.95 -9.57
N ALA A 243 -20.44 -1.92 -10.43
CA ALA A 243 -20.98 -0.64 -10.90
C ALA A 243 -21.60 0.18 -9.75
N PRO A 244 -21.43 1.52 -9.71
CA PRO A 244 -20.76 2.37 -10.69
C PRO A 244 -19.24 2.50 -10.49
N GLN A 245 -18.65 1.75 -9.57
CA GLN A 245 -17.21 1.74 -9.30
C GLN A 245 -16.41 1.21 -10.49
N HIS A 246 -15.12 1.52 -10.46
CA HIS A 246 -14.12 1.01 -11.38
C HIS A 246 -13.12 0.13 -10.63
N VAL A 247 -12.24 -0.53 -11.38
CA VAL A 247 -11.20 -1.38 -10.79
C VAL A 247 -9.81 -1.03 -11.32
N LEU A 248 -8.84 -1.12 -10.42
CA LEU A 248 -7.41 -1.02 -10.69
C LEU A 248 -6.72 -2.27 -10.16
N PHE A 249 -5.89 -2.88 -11.01
CA PHE A 249 -5.12 -4.06 -10.64
C PHE A 249 -3.66 -3.69 -10.42
N HIS A 250 -3.06 -4.18 -9.34
CA HIS A 250 -1.70 -3.82 -8.96
C HIS A 250 -0.92 -5.02 -8.38
N ARG A 251 0.29 -5.32 -8.87
CA ARG A 251 1.15 -6.41 -8.32
C ARG A 251 0.45 -7.77 -8.22
N ILE A 252 -0.32 -8.15 -9.24
CA ILE A 252 -0.92 -9.49 -9.33
C ILE A 252 0.02 -10.38 -10.14
N LYS A 253 0.39 -11.56 -9.63
CA LYS A 253 1.30 -12.43 -10.37
C LYS A 253 0.66 -12.95 -11.66
N LYS A 254 -0.59 -13.40 -11.60
CA LYS A 254 -1.35 -13.87 -12.76
C LYS A 254 -2.75 -13.27 -12.80
N LEU A 255 -2.99 -12.37 -13.76
CA LEU A 255 -4.29 -11.74 -14.00
C LEU A 255 -4.88 -12.26 -15.31
N THR A 256 -6.08 -12.83 -15.29
CA THR A 256 -6.75 -13.35 -16.49
C THR A 256 -8.10 -12.71 -16.67
N PHE A 257 -8.34 -12.04 -17.80
CA PHE A 257 -9.65 -11.59 -18.23
C PHE A 257 -10.28 -12.66 -19.14
N GLN A 258 -11.49 -13.10 -18.81
CA GLN A 258 -12.22 -14.11 -19.56
C GLN A 258 -12.81 -13.56 -20.87
N GLU A 259 -13.06 -14.46 -21.82
CA GLU A 259 -13.48 -14.12 -23.19
C GLU A 259 -14.86 -13.43 -23.26
N ASP A 260 -15.66 -13.51 -22.20
CA ASP A 260 -17.00 -12.90 -22.09
C ASP A 260 -16.96 -11.37 -21.86
N ILE A 261 -15.78 -10.80 -21.65
CA ILE A 261 -15.59 -9.36 -21.44
C ILE A 261 -15.46 -8.64 -22.78
N SER A 262 -16.37 -7.69 -23.06
CA SER A 262 -16.28 -6.83 -24.23
C SER A 262 -15.23 -5.73 -24.07
N SER A 263 -14.75 -5.19 -25.19
CA SER A 263 -13.77 -4.10 -25.20
C SER A 263 -14.32 -2.85 -24.49
N GLU A 264 -15.62 -2.57 -24.68
CA GLU A 264 -16.33 -1.43 -24.09
C GLU A 264 -16.39 -1.54 -22.58
N LEU A 265 -16.84 -2.70 -22.06
CA LEU A 265 -16.91 -2.95 -20.62
C LEU A 265 -15.52 -2.87 -19.97
N PHE A 266 -14.49 -3.40 -20.65
CA PHE A 266 -13.12 -3.32 -20.16
C PHE A 266 -12.61 -1.87 -20.10
N VAL A 267 -12.85 -1.07 -21.14
CA VAL A 267 -12.47 0.35 -21.18
C VAL A 267 -13.18 1.14 -20.09
N GLU A 268 -14.47 0.87 -19.88
CA GLU A 268 -15.33 1.51 -18.90
C GLU A 268 -14.90 1.17 -17.46
N ARG A 269 -14.68 -0.11 -17.15
CA ARG A 269 -14.50 -0.59 -15.77
C ARG A 269 -13.04 -0.69 -15.33
N VAL A 270 -12.11 -0.98 -16.22
CA VAL A 270 -10.70 -1.19 -15.86
C VAL A 270 -9.89 0.09 -16.09
N LYS A 271 -9.53 0.77 -15.00
CA LYS A 271 -8.75 2.02 -15.05
C LYS A 271 -7.27 1.79 -15.34
N GLY A 272 -6.74 0.64 -14.93
CA GLY A 272 -5.40 0.26 -15.28
C GLY A 272 -4.92 -1.00 -14.58
N ILE A 273 -3.82 -1.52 -15.11
CA ILE A 273 -3.17 -2.75 -14.67
C ILE A 273 -1.70 -2.41 -14.50
N TYR A 274 -1.19 -2.53 -13.27
CA TYR A 274 0.12 -2.02 -12.88
C TYR A 274 0.96 -3.13 -12.27
N ASN A 275 2.20 -3.29 -12.71
CA ASN A 275 3.18 -4.22 -12.12
C ASN A 275 2.68 -5.67 -11.98
N CYS A 276 1.75 -6.10 -12.84
CA CYS A 276 1.26 -7.48 -12.83
C CYS A 276 2.19 -8.35 -13.68
N SER A 277 2.67 -9.48 -13.16
CA SER A 277 3.74 -10.26 -13.81
C SER A 277 3.26 -10.92 -15.11
N SER A 278 2.03 -11.43 -15.13
CA SER A 278 1.41 -12.03 -16.31
C SER A 278 -0.03 -11.58 -16.42
N VAL A 279 -0.41 -11.06 -17.60
CA VAL A 279 -1.77 -10.62 -17.89
C VAL A 279 -2.28 -11.31 -19.15
N LYS A 280 -3.32 -12.14 -19.01
CA LYS A 280 -4.01 -12.78 -20.12
C LYS A 280 -5.27 -12.00 -20.45
N PHE A 281 -5.39 -11.61 -21.71
CA PHE A 281 -6.53 -10.87 -22.24
C PHE A 281 -7.37 -11.74 -23.18
N PRO A 282 -8.65 -11.38 -23.37
CA PRO A 282 -9.49 -11.97 -24.41
C PRO A 282 -8.86 -11.82 -25.79
N LYS A 283 -9.15 -12.77 -26.67
CA LYS A 283 -8.59 -12.78 -28.03
C LYS A 283 -9.06 -11.58 -28.86
N GLN A 284 -10.29 -11.13 -28.63
CA GLN A 284 -10.89 -10.00 -29.34
C GLN A 284 -10.25 -8.64 -29.01
N PHE A 285 -9.48 -8.53 -27.93
CA PHE A 285 -8.87 -7.24 -27.58
C PHE A 285 -7.72 -6.90 -28.52
N SER A 286 -7.75 -5.69 -29.06
CA SER A 286 -6.65 -5.17 -29.90
C SER A 286 -5.36 -5.01 -29.09
N LYS A 287 -4.21 -5.10 -29.76
CA LYS A 287 -2.90 -4.88 -29.14
C LYS A 287 -2.81 -3.51 -28.46
N LEU A 288 -3.34 -2.46 -29.11
CA LEU A 288 -3.33 -1.10 -28.58
C LEU A 288 -4.20 -0.96 -27.32
N LEU A 289 -5.36 -1.61 -27.29
CA LEU A 289 -6.21 -1.61 -26.10
C LEU A 289 -5.48 -2.23 -24.90
N LYS A 290 -4.85 -3.39 -25.10
CA LYS A 290 -4.04 -4.08 -24.08
C LYS A 290 -2.93 -3.17 -23.54
N LEU A 291 -2.13 -2.59 -24.44
CA LEU A 291 -1.02 -1.70 -24.09
C LEU A 291 -1.48 -0.38 -23.45
N SER A 292 -2.70 0.09 -23.74
CA SER A 292 -3.23 1.32 -23.12
C SER A 292 -3.54 1.16 -21.62
N ARG A 293 -3.70 -0.08 -21.13
CA ARG A 293 -4.07 -0.39 -19.74
C ARG A 293 -2.94 -0.97 -18.91
N VAL A 294 -2.00 -1.69 -19.52
CA VAL A 294 -0.87 -2.30 -18.81
C VAL A 294 0.29 -1.31 -18.67
N LYS A 295 0.78 -1.13 -17.45
CA LYS A 295 1.90 -0.23 -17.12
C LYS A 295 2.83 -0.92 -16.14
N TYR A 296 4.13 -0.70 -16.30
CA TYR A 296 5.16 -1.18 -15.39
C TYR A 296 5.93 0.00 -14.82
N TYR A 297 6.19 -0.03 -13.52
CA TYR A 297 7.14 0.84 -12.87
C TYR A 297 8.50 0.13 -12.84
N PRO A 298 9.58 0.86 -13.17
CA PRO A 298 10.94 0.36 -13.00
C PRO A 298 11.29 0.20 -11.52
#